data_AF-A0AAJ6F3X5-F1
#
_entry.id   AF-A0AAJ6F3X5-F1
#
_cell.length_a   1.000
_cell.length_b   1.000
_cell.length_c   1.000
_cell.angle_alpha   90.00
_cell.angle_beta   90.00
_cell.angle_gamma   90.00
#
_symmetry.space_group_name_H-M   'P 1'
#
loop_
_entity.id
_entity.type
_entity.pdbx_description
1 polymer ?
#
loop_
_entity_poly.entity_id
_entity_poly.type
_entity_poly.pdbx_seq_one_letter_code
_entity_poly.pdbx_strand_id
1 'polypeptide(L)'
;MIAGALAGTALGASPYAISQKDREFRPAEISIRRGETLRFINDDGELLHHAYLSSDKFSFDSGDQQPGSKYDVAFPVSGDYTVLCGIHPKMKLTVHVAR
;
A
#
# COMPACT_ATOMS: atom_id res chain seq x y z
N MET A 1 4.24 -30.73 30.13
CA MET A 1 4.50 -29.30 29.88
C MET A 1 3.72 -28.90 28.64
N ILE A 2 2.55 -28.29 28.80
CA ILE A 2 1.71 -27.85 27.68
C ILE A 2 2.13 -26.42 27.37
N ALA A 3 2.95 -26.23 26.34
CA ALA A 3 3.30 -24.90 25.85
C ALA A 3 2.12 -24.38 25.01
N GLY A 4 1.28 -23.55 25.63
CA GLY A 4 0.26 -22.79 24.92
C GLY A 4 0.93 -21.70 24.08
N ALA A 5 0.90 -21.83 22.76
CA ALA A 5 1.17 -20.72 21.87
C ALA A 5 -0.02 -19.76 21.93
N LEU A 6 0.17 -18.61 22.56
CA LEU A 6 -0.70 -17.45 22.37
C LEU A 6 -0.55 -17.00 20.91
N ALA A 7 -1.41 -17.51 20.03
CA ALA A 7 -1.67 -16.86 18.75
C ALA A 7 -2.32 -15.51 19.08
N GLY A 8 -1.50 -14.47 19.18
CA GLY A 8 -1.99 -13.11 19.25
C GLY A 8 -2.78 -12.83 17.99
N THR A 9 -4.10 -12.83 18.09
CA THR A 9 -4.96 -12.23 17.09
C THR A 9 -4.60 -10.75 17.07
N ALA A 10 -3.83 -10.33 16.07
CA ALA A 10 -3.73 -8.91 15.74
C ALA A 10 -5.16 -8.46 15.46
N LEU A 11 -5.76 -7.71 16.40
CA LEU A 11 -6.96 -6.93 16.16
C LEU A 11 -6.62 -6.01 14.99
N GLY A 12 -7.00 -6.43 13.79
CA GLY A 12 -6.56 -5.83 12.54
C GLY A 12 -7.08 -4.41 12.46
N ALA A 13 -6.21 -3.44 12.73
CA ALA A 13 -6.46 -2.07 12.36
C ALA A 13 -6.87 -2.06 10.88
N SER A 14 -7.94 -1.32 10.56
CA SER A 14 -8.35 -1.20 9.17
C SER A 14 -7.19 -0.63 8.35
N PRO A 15 -6.87 -1.18 7.16
CA PRO A 15 -5.80 -0.66 6.33
C PRO A 15 -5.96 0.83 6.08
N TYR A 16 -4.85 1.57 6.05
CA TYR A 16 -4.88 2.97 5.62
C TYR A 16 -5.24 3.03 4.14
N ALA A 17 -6.30 3.75 3.80
CA ALA A 17 -6.75 3.87 2.43
C ALA A 17 -5.90 4.89 1.66
N ILE A 18 -5.46 4.49 0.46
CA ILE A 18 -4.82 5.34 -0.54
C ILE A 18 -5.76 5.40 -1.75
N SER A 19 -6.35 6.56 -1.98
CA SER A 19 -7.16 6.84 -3.16
C SER A 19 -6.27 7.02 -4.38
N GLN A 20 -6.70 6.49 -5.52
CA GLN A 20 -6.12 6.71 -6.85
C GLN A 20 -7.19 7.41 -7.68
N LYS A 21 -7.11 8.74 -7.75
CA LYS A 21 -8.10 9.59 -8.42
C LYS A 21 -7.45 10.84 -8.97
N ASP A 22 -8.00 11.38 -10.05
CA ASP A 22 -7.48 12.55 -10.75
C ASP A 22 -6.01 12.35 -11.20
N ARG A 23 -5.60 11.09 -11.42
CA ARG A 23 -4.20 10.70 -11.66
C ARG A 23 -3.26 11.14 -10.54
N GLU A 24 -3.68 10.98 -9.29
CA GLU A 24 -2.89 11.20 -8.08
C GLU A 24 -3.12 10.08 -7.06
N PHE A 25 -2.11 9.79 -6.24
CA PHE A 25 -2.32 9.07 -4.99
C PHE A 25 -2.70 10.07 -3.90
N ARG A 26 -3.76 9.78 -3.13
CA ARG A 26 -4.21 10.63 -2.01
C ARG A 26 -4.32 9.81 -0.72
N PRO A 27 -3.59 10.18 0.35
CA PRO A 27 -2.58 11.25 0.39
C PRO A 27 -1.35 10.93 -0.50
N ALA A 28 -0.58 11.96 -0.87
CA ALA A 28 0.66 11.79 -1.64
C ALA A 28 1.87 11.41 -0.75
N GLU A 29 1.72 11.50 0.57
CA GLU A 29 2.71 11.08 1.57
C GLU A 29 1.98 10.49 2.78
N ILE A 30 2.52 9.41 3.34
CA ILE A 30 1.98 8.77 4.54
C ILE A 30 3.09 8.18 5.40
N SER A 31 2.89 8.22 6.73
CA SER A 31 3.73 7.53 7.70
C SER A 31 2.95 6.39 8.36
N ILE A 32 3.53 5.20 8.38
CA ILE A 32 2.97 3.98 8.98
C ILE A 32 4.02 3.26 9.84
N ARG A 33 3.59 2.30 10.65
CA ARG A 33 4.48 1.38 11.37
C ARG A 33 4.72 0.12 10.54
N ARG A 34 5.88 -0.49 10.76
CA ARG A 34 6.23 -1.78 10.19
C ARG A 34 5.15 -2.83 10.48
N GLY A 35 4.70 -3.51 9.44
CA GLY A 35 3.65 -4.52 9.47
C GLY A 35 2.25 -3.95 9.24
N GLU A 36 2.06 -2.64 9.17
CA GLU A 36 0.79 -2.04 8.77
C GLU A 36 0.54 -2.19 7.26
N THR A 37 -0.73 -2.12 6.89
CA THR A 37 -1.22 -2.33 5.53
C THR A 37 -1.74 -1.04 4.93
N LEU A 38 -1.33 -0.74 3.71
CA LEU A 38 -1.97 0.25 2.85
C LEU A 38 -2.95 -0.45 1.90
N ARG A 39 -4.13 0.12 1.73
CA ARG A 39 -5.13 -0.31 0.75
C ARG A 39 -5.22 0.71 -0.36
N PHE A 40 -4.69 0.36 -1.52
CA PHE A 40 -4.84 1.14 -2.74
C PHE A 40 -6.25 0.93 -3.28
N ILE A 41 -6.95 2.01 -3.58
CA ILE A 41 -8.32 2.00 -4.10
C ILE A 41 -8.31 2.78 -5.40
N ASN A 42 -8.74 2.16 -6.49
CA ASN A 42 -8.98 2.92 -7.71
C ASN A 42 -10.36 3.58 -7.63
N ASP A 43 -10.42 4.87 -7.33
CA ASP A 43 -11.64 5.67 -7.32
C ASP A 43 -11.73 6.64 -8.52
N ASP A 44 -10.93 6.37 -9.54
CA ASP A 44 -10.92 7.04 -10.84
C ASP A 44 -11.86 6.30 -11.80
N GLY A 45 -13.06 6.83 -12.02
CA GLY A 45 -14.20 6.09 -12.58
C GLY A 45 -13.97 5.37 -13.92
N GLU A 46 -13.08 5.90 -14.76
CA GLU A 46 -12.80 5.37 -16.10
C GLU A 46 -11.33 4.99 -16.32
N LEU A 47 -10.44 5.31 -15.38
CA LEU A 47 -8.99 5.15 -15.57
C LEU A 47 -8.47 3.87 -14.91
N LEU A 48 -7.62 3.14 -15.63
CA LEU A 48 -6.80 2.08 -15.06
C LEU A 48 -5.61 2.69 -14.30
N HIS A 49 -5.29 2.10 -13.15
CA HIS A 49 -4.07 2.42 -12.41
C HIS A 49 -3.28 1.15 -12.13
N HIS A 50 -2.02 1.29 -11.73
CA HIS A 50 -1.12 0.16 -11.49
C HIS A 50 -0.09 0.56 -10.44
N ALA A 51 -0.43 0.38 -9.16
CA ALA A 51 0.45 0.71 -8.06
C ALA A 51 1.59 -0.33 -7.95
N TYR A 52 2.83 0.14 -8.00
CA TYR A 52 3.99 -0.72 -7.82
C TYR A 52 5.11 0.00 -7.07
N LEU A 53 5.98 -0.79 -6.46
CA LEU A 53 7.18 -0.35 -5.76
C LEU A 53 8.27 -1.38 -6.05
N SER A 54 9.45 -0.90 -6.44
CA SER A 54 10.63 -1.75 -6.63
C SER A 54 11.81 -1.19 -5.87
N SER A 55 12.34 -1.97 -4.92
CA SER A 55 13.55 -1.68 -4.15
C SER A 55 14.22 -2.99 -3.71
N ASP A 56 15.49 -2.93 -3.30
CA ASP A 56 16.23 -4.10 -2.83
C ASP A 56 15.65 -4.75 -1.57
N LYS A 57 14.91 -3.98 -0.76
CA LYS A 57 14.40 -4.42 0.56
C LYS A 57 12.98 -4.97 0.50
N PHE A 58 12.19 -4.41 -0.39
CA PHE A 58 10.76 -4.68 -0.49
C PHE A 58 10.29 -4.27 -1.89
N SER A 59 9.42 -5.08 -2.48
CA SER A 59 8.77 -4.77 -3.74
C SER A 59 7.36 -5.33 -3.74
N PHE A 60 6.48 -4.68 -4.49
CA PHE A 60 5.16 -5.20 -4.82
C PHE A 60 4.71 -4.66 -6.17
N ASP A 61 3.74 -5.34 -6.76
CA ASP A 61 3.12 -4.97 -8.02
C ASP A 61 1.64 -5.37 -7.97
N SER A 62 0.73 -4.40 -8.12
CA SER A 62 -0.71 -4.67 -8.09
C SER A 62 -1.26 -5.28 -9.37
N GLY A 63 -0.51 -5.22 -10.47
CA GLY A 63 -1.04 -5.27 -11.83
C GLY A 63 -2.01 -4.13 -12.11
N ASP A 64 -2.73 -4.24 -13.22
CA ASP A 64 -3.78 -3.30 -13.61
C ASP A 64 -4.95 -3.36 -12.61
N GLN A 65 -5.29 -2.20 -12.07
CA GLN A 65 -6.42 -1.98 -11.17
C GLN A 65 -7.56 -1.34 -11.95
N GLN A 66 -8.67 -2.06 -12.11
CA GLN A 66 -9.91 -1.52 -12.66
C GLN A 66 -10.54 -0.47 -11.73
N PRO A 67 -11.37 0.46 -12.25
CA PRO A 67 -12.16 1.35 -11.42
C PRO A 67 -12.95 0.59 -10.34
N GLY A 68 -12.93 1.09 -9.12
CA GLY A 68 -13.54 0.50 -7.93
C GLY A 68 -12.74 -0.64 -7.27
N SER A 69 -11.68 -1.14 -7.91
CA SER A 69 -10.85 -2.22 -7.37
C SER A 69 -10.03 -1.77 -6.15
N LYS A 70 -9.61 -2.75 -5.35
CA LYS A 70 -8.83 -2.57 -4.12
C LYS A 70 -7.66 -3.53 -4.09
N TYR A 71 -6.50 -3.06 -3.65
CA TYR A 71 -5.29 -3.86 -3.51
C TYR A 71 -4.59 -3.57 -2.18
N ASP A 72 -4.36 -4.59 -1.37
CA ASP A 72 -3.78 -4.47 -0.03
C ASP A 72 -2.29 -4.84 -0.03
N VAL A 73 -1.48 -3.98 0.59
CA VAL A 73 -0.03 -4.15 0.69
C VAL A 73 0.40 -3.97 2.13
N ALA A 74 0.89 -5.05 2.75
CA ALA A 74 1.59 -4.96 4.03
C ALA A 74 3.02 -4.44 3.81
N PHE A 75 3.51 -3.58 4.70
CA PHE A 75 4.86 -3.03 4.67
C PHE A 75 5.73 -3.64 5.78
N PRO A 76 6.39 -4.79 5.56
CA PRO A 76 7.07 -5.54 6.61
C PRO A 76 8.46 -5.01 6.97
N VAL A 77 9.00 -4.07 6.20
CA VAL A 77 10.36 -3.55 6.37
C VAL A 77 10.30 -2.05 6.61
N SER A 78 11.00 -1.58 7.64
CA SER A 78 11.13 -0.15 7.92
C SER A 78 12.00 0.54 6.88
N GLY A 79 11.61 1.75 6.46
CA GLY A 79 12.32 2.53 5.48
C GLY A 79 11.41 3.52 4.76
N ASP A 80 12.02 4.29 3.87
CA ASP A 80 11.32 5.23 3.00
C ASP A 80 11.16 4.62 1.62
N TYR A 81 9.93 4.65 1.12
CA TYR A 81 9.58 4.05 -0.15
C TYR A 81 8.84 5.03 -1.04
N THR A 82 9.00 4.85 -2.36
CA THR A 82 8.19 5.53 -3.36
C THR A 82 7.37 4.49 -4.10
N VAL A 83 6.04 4.63 -4.04
CA VAL A 83 5.10 3.88 -4.87
C VAL A 83 4.78 4.72 -6.11
N LEU A 84 4.77 4.08 -7.27
CA LEU A 84 4.50 4.71 -8.56
C LEU A 84 3.29 4.06 -9.22
N CYS A 85 2.74 4.75 -10.23
CA CYS A 85 1.75 4.15 -11.14
C CYS A 85 2.42 3.75 -12.46
N GLY A 86 2.30 2.50 -12.89
CA GLY A 86 2.90 1.99 -14.13
C GLY A 86 2.37 2.65 -15.41
N ILE A 87 1.11 3.11 -15.39
CA ILE A 87 0.42 3.72 -16.54
C ILE A 87 0.51 5.27 -16.54
N HIS A 88 0.69 5.87 -15.35
CA HIS A 88 0.65 7.32 -15.15
C HIS A 88 1.93 7.80 -14.45
N PRO A 89 3.03 8.09 -15.18
CA PRO A 89 4.37 8.29 -14.59
C PRO A 89 4.52 9.47 -13.62
N LYS A 90 3.53 10.37 -13.56
CA LYS A 90 3.52 11.51 -12.62
C LYS A 90 2.93 11.16 -11.24
N MET A 91 2.20 10.04 -11.14
CA MET A 91 1.64 9.56 -9.88
C MET A 91 2.75 8.99 -9.00
N LYS A 92 2.88 9.54 -7.80
CA LYS A 92 3.82 9.07 -6.79
C LYS A 92 3.21 9.19 -5.40
N LEU A 93 3.50 8.21 -4.57
CA LEU A 93 3.21 8.21 -3.14
C LEU A 93 4.51 7.97 -2.38
N THR A 94 4.81 8.81 -1.41
CA THR A 94 5.90 8.60 -0.47
C THR A 94 5.40 7.89 0.78
N VAL A 95 6.01 6.77 1.14
CA VAL A 95 5.63 5.97 2.32
C VAL A 95 6.81 5.91 3.28
N HIS A 96 6.61 6.40 4.50
CA HIS A 96 7.56 6.30 5.60
C HIS A 96 7.15 5.15 6.53
N VAL A 97 7.98 4.12 6.64
CA VAL A 97 7.72 2.96 7.50
C VAL A 97 8.61 3.02 8.74
N ALA A 98 8.03 3.45 9.85
CA ALA A 98 8.67 3.46 11.16
C ALA A 98 8.75 2.04 11.77
N ARG A 99 9.57 1.89 12.81
CA ARG A 99 9.84 0.60 13.47
C ARG A 99 8.64 -0.02 14.20
#